data_AF-A0A1G1EML0-F1
#
_entry.id   AF-A0A1G1EML0-F1
#
_cell.length_a   1.000
_cell.length_b   1.000
_cell.length_c   1.000
_cell.angle_alpha   90.00
_cell.angle_beta   90.00
_cell.angle_gamma   90.00
#
_symmetry.space_group_name_H-M   'P 1'
#
loop_
_entity.id
_entity.type
_entity.pdbx_description
1 polymer ?
#
loop_
_entity_poly.entity_id
_entity_poly.type
_entity_poly.pdbx_seq_one_letter_code
_entity_poly.pdbx_strand_id
1 'polypeptide(L)'
;MSGEKYKADKKRNRKLLREVIDARFSYEQMGMRSLAQDWNDRTPEEKKQFVDLFGKLLENSYASKIETYRDEKINYVEEVIKDGYAMVKTEIVRKSDTIPVDYKLININGQWLIYDFIIEGVSIIRNYRSQFSKIIQKESYGGLVKKLSAKIEELESSAGDAKADKL
;
A
#
# COMPACT_ATOMS: atom_id res chain seq x y z
N MET A 1 -33.42 -7.03 -0.66
CA MET A 1 -32.46 -6.75 -1.76
C MET A 1 -31.47 -7.92 -1.80
N SER A 2 -31.36 -8.65 -2.92
CA SER A 2 -30.66 -9.95 -2.97
C SER A 2 -29.15 -9.81 -2.78
N GLY A 3 -28.55 -10.81 -2.13
CA GLY A 3 -27.11 -10.85 -1.81
C GLY A 3 -26.19 -10.84 -3.03
N GLU A 4 -26.69 -11.19 -4.22
CA GLU A 4 -25.95 -11.10 -5.48
C GLU A 4 -25.75 -9.66 -5.95
N LYS A 5 -26.78 -8.80 -5.81
CA LYS A 5 -26.69 -7.39 -6.17
C LYS A 5 -25.72 -6.65 -5.25
N TYR A 6 -25.75 -6.96 -3.95
CA TYR A 6 -24.80 -6.44 -2.96
C TYR A 6 -23.33 -6.85 -3.26
N LYS A 7 -23.09 -8.10 -3.67
CA LYS A 7 -21.75 -8.55 -4.07
C LYS A 7 -21.26 -7.88 -5.37
N ALA A 8 -22.15 -7.70 -6.35
CA ALA A 8 -21.84 -7.03 -7.61
C ALA A 8 -21.51 -5.54 -7.41
N ASP A 9 -22.28 -4.84 -6.57
CA ASP A 9 -22.05 -3.43 -6.22
C ASP A 9 -20.75 -3.26 -5.43
N LYS A 10 -20.45 -4.18 -4.49
CA LYS A 10 -19.16 -4.21 -3.77
C LYS A 10 -17.98 -4.40 -4.73
N LYS A 11 -18.08 -5.33 -5.69
CA LYS A 11 -17.02 -5.57 -6.69
C LYS A 11 -16.81 -4.37 -7.61
N ARG A 12 -17.89 -3.69 -8.02
CA ARG A 12 -17.82 -2.47 -8.84
C ARG A 12 -17.20 -1.30 -8.07
N ASN A 13 -17.58 -1.11 -6.81
CA ASN A 13 -17.03 -0.06 -5.95
C ASN A 13 -15.54 -0.28 -5.68
N ARG A 14 -15.10 -1.53 -5.47
CA ARG A 14 -13.67 -1.87 -5.40
C ARG A 14 -12.90 -1.51 -6.66
N LYS A 15 -13.47 -1.74 -7.84
CA LYS A 15 -12.80 -1.40 -9.11
C LYS A 15 -12.60 0.11 -9.25
N LEU A 16 -13.63 0.91 -8.98
CA LEU A 16 -13.54 2.37 -9.04
C LEU A 16 -12.58 2.92 -7.99
N LEU A 17 -12.61 2.35 -6.78
CA LEU A 17 -11.68 2.72 -5.72
C LEU A 17 -10.23 2.42 -6.11
N ARG A 18 -9.97 1.25 -6.70
CA ARG A 18 -8.65 0.89 -7.24
C ARG A 18 -8.19 1.87 -8.31
N GLU A 19 -9.03 2.19 -9.30
CA GLU A 19 -8.67 3.12 -10.37
C GLU A 19 -8.27 4.51 -9.84
N VAL A 20 -8.95 5.00 -8.80
CA VAL A 20 -8.61 6.27 -8.15
C VAL A 20 -7.32 6.18 -7.34
N ILE A 21 -7.11 5.06 -6.63
CA ILE A 21 -5.89 4.79 -5.86
C ILE A 21 -4.71 4.67 -6.82
N ASP A 22 -4.77 3.82 -7.83
CA ASP A 22 -3.65 3.54 -8.74
C ASP A 22 -3.14 4.80 -9.44
N ALA A 23 -4.02 5.75 -9.76
CA ALA A 23 -3.66 7.03 -10.38
C ALA A 23 -2.88 8.00 -9.46
N ARG A 24 -2.75 7.69 -8.17
CA ARG A 24 -2.13 8.55 -7.15
C ARG A 24 -0.88 7.96 -6.52
N PHE A 25 -0.55 6.71 -6.85
CA PHE A 25 0.53 5.96 -6.21
C PHE A 25 1.64 5.64 -7.20
N SER A 26 2.87 5.65 -6.71
CA SER A 26 4.02 5.14 -7.45
C SER A 26 4.43 3.79 -6.88
N TYR A 27 3.76 2.71 -7.32
CA TYR A 27 4.09 1.35 -6.88
C TYR A 27 5.53 0.96 -7.22
N GLU A 28 6.09 1.51 -8.30
CA GLU A 28 7.51 1.34 -8.62
C GLU A 28 8.41 1.93 -7.52
N GLN A 29 8.16 3.16 -7.08
CA GLN A 29 8.93 3.78 -5.99
C GLN A 29 8.72 3.05 -4.66
N MET A 30 7.49 2.61 -4.39
CA MET A 30 7.18 1.79 -3.21
C MET A 30 7.97 0.48 -3.24
N GLY A 31 7.92 -0.23 -4.36
CA GLY A 31 8.60 -1.50 -4.56
C GLY A 31 10.12 -1.37 -4.42
N MET A 32 10.72 -0.45 -5.19
CA MET A 32 12.15 -0.16 -5.12
C MET A 32 12.61 0.16 -3.69
N ARG A 33 11.89 1.02 -2.97
CA ARG A 33 12.27 1.43 -1.61
C ARG A 33 12.06 0.32 -0.57
N SER A 34 11.11 -0.57 -0.82
CA SER A 34 10.86 -1.73 0.04
C SER A 34 11.93 -2.82 -0.12
N LEU A 35 12.49 -3.03 -1.33
CA LEU A 35 13.62 -3.95 -1.54
C LEU A 35 14.98 -3.33 -1.21
N ALA A 36 15.10 -2.00 -1.25
CA ALA A 36 16.33 -1.28 -0.94
C ALA A 36 17.53 -1.82 -1.73
N GLN A 37 18.59 -2.30 -1.05
CA GLN A 37 19.79 -2.81 -1.73
C GLN A 37 19.49 -4.03 -2.61
N ASP A 38 18.55 -4.89 -2.18
CA ASP A 38 18.19 -6.12 -2.89
C ASP A 38 17.53 -5.84 -4.24
N TRP A 39 17.07 -4.60 -4.48
CA TRP A 39 16.51 -4.15 -5.77
C TRP A 39 17.57 -4.16 -6.87
N ASN A 40 18.80 -3.77 -6.57
CA ASN A 40 19.84 -3.59 -7.59
C ASN A 40 20.24 -4.92 -8.24
N ASP A 41 20.13 -6.01 -7.49
CA ASP A 41 20.45 -7.36 -7.92
C ASP A 41 19.33 -8.04 -8.73
N ARG A 42 18.22 -7.32 -8.99
CA ARG A 42 17.06 -7.85 -9.73
C ARG A 42 17.09 -7.48 -11.20
N THR A 43 16.72 -8.44 -12.04
CA THR A 43 16.49 -8.19 -13.47
C THR A 43 15.28 -7.27 -13.67
N PRO A 44 15.12 -6.63 -14.85
CA PRO A 44 13.93 -5.84 -15.16
C PRO A 44 12.62 -6.63 -14.97
N GLU A 45 12.62 -7.91 -15.33
CA GLU A 45 11.46 -8.80 -15.20
C GLU A 45 11.13 -9.08 -13.73
N GLU A 46 12.15 -9.36 -12.91
CA GLU A 46 11.97 -9.56 -11.48
C GLU A 46 11.46 -8.29 -10.78
N LYS A 47 12.01 -7.12 -11.15
CA LYS A 47 11.56 -5.81 -10.64
C LYS A 47 10.09 -5.58 -10.94
N LYS A 48 9.68 -5.82 -12.18
CA LYS A 48 8.28 -5.71 -12.60
C LYS A 48 7.39 -6.67 -11.83
N GLN A 49 7.76 -7.94 -11.77
CA GLN A 49 7.00 -8.96 -11.04
C GLN A 49 6.83 -8.59 -9.57
N PHE A 50 7.88 -8.10 -8.94
CA PHE A 50 7.84 -7.68 -7.54
C PHE A 50 6.92 -6.49 -7.33
N VAL A 51 7.01 -5.45 -8.17
CA VAL A 51 6.12 -4.28 -8.10
C VAL A 51 4.66 -4.70 -8.24
N ASP A 52 4.35 -5.60 -9.18
CA ASP A 52 3.00 -6.12 -9.38
C ASP A 52 2.48 -6.89 -8.15
N LEU A 53 3.31 -7.77 -7.57
CA LEU A 53 2.94 -8.53 -6.38
C LEU A 53 2.79 -7.62 -5.16
N PHE A 54 3.69 -6.67 -4.97
CA PHE A 54 3.66 -5.78 -3.82
C PHE A 54 2.48 -4.81 -3.89
N GLY A 55 2.17 -4.27 -5.08
CA GLY A 55 0.96 -3.47 -5.31
C GLY A 55 -0.31 -4.23 -4.92
N LYS A 56 -0.47 -5.46 -5.42
CA LYS A 56 -1.60 -6.34 -5.06
C LYS A 56 -1.69 -6.62 -3.57
N LEU A 57 -0.56 -6.88 -2.92
CA LEU A 57 -0.53 -7.08 -1.46
C LEU A 57 -1.08 -5.85 -0.74
N LEU A 58 -0.60 -4.65 -1.09
CA LEU A 58 -1.02 -3.40 -0.46
C LEU A 58 -2.52 -3.13 -0.72
N GLU A 59 -2.96 -3.26 -1.97
CA GLU A 59 -4.37 -3.11 -2.31
C GLU A 59 -5.26 -4.03 -1.49
N ASN A 60 -4.95 -5.32 -1.45
CA ASN A 60 -5.77 -6.31 -0.75
C ASN A 60 -5.70 -6.13 0.77
N SER A 61 -4.57 -5.64 1.29
CA SER A 61 -4.35 -5.37 2.71
C SER A 61 -5.08 -4.14 3.25
N TYR A 62 -5.34 -3.14 2.41
CA TYR A 62 -5.91 -1.85 2.83
C TYR A 62 -7.28 -1.53 2.21
N ALA A 63 -7.71 -2.25 1.16
CA ALA A 63 -9.01 -2.03 0.52
C ALA A 63 -10.19 -2.17 1.50
N SER A 64 -10.18 -3.19 2.37
CA SER A 64 -11.25 -3.40 3.36
C SER A 64 -11.34 -2.24 4.36
N LYS A 65 -10.19 -1.71 4.81
CA LYS A 65 -10.16 -0.53 5.70
C LYS A 65 -10.76 0.68 5.01
N ILE A 66 -10.40 0.95 3.75
CA ILE A 66 -10.96 2.08 3.00
C ILE A 66 -12.48 1.93 2.80
N GLU A 67 -12.98 0.72 2.55
CA GLU A 67 -14.42 0.43 2.45
C GLU A 67 -15.19 0.68 3.76
N THR A 68 -14.52 0.63 4.92
CA THR A 68 -15.15 0.90 6.22
C THR A 68 -15.28 2.38 6.55
N TYR A 69 -14.60 3.26 5.81
CA TYR A 69 -14.75 4.70 5.99
C TYR A 69 -16.16 5.14 5.57
N ARG A 70 -16.86 5.85 6.45
CA ARG A 70 -18.20 6.38 6.19
C ARG A 70 -18.33 7.84 6.55
N ASP A 71 -17.89 8.21 7.75
CA ASP A 71 -18.14 9.53 8.35
C ASP A 71 -16.88 10.18 8.95
N GLU A 72 -15.70 9.59 8.73
CA GLU A 72 -14.45 10.16 9.23
C GLU A 72 -14.11 11.46 8.52
N LYS A 73 -13.70 12.46 9.31
CA LYS A 73 -13.22 13.73 8.77
C LYS A 73 -11.71 13.66 8.59
N ILE A 74 -11.22 14.02 7.41
CA ILE A 74 -9.79 14.19 7.18
C ILE A 74 -9.46 15.67 7.34
N ASN A 75 -8.66 16.00 8.35
CA ASN A 75 -8.11 17.35 8.53
C ASN A 75 -6.74 17.42 7.87
N TYR A 76 -6.56 18.39 6.98
CA TYR A 76 -5.24 18.78 6.51
C TYR A 76 -4.53 19.57 7.62
N VAL A 77 -3.29 19.21 7.93
CA VAL A 77 -2.49 19.86 8.98
C VAL A 77 -1.47 20.79 8.35
N GLU A 78 -0.57 20.24 7.54
CA GLU A 78 0.49 21.00 6.88
C GLU A 78 1.03 20.25 5.65
N GLU A 79 1.77 20.97 4.80
CA GLU A 79 2.62 20.38 3.78
C GLU A 79 4.01 20.99 3.76
N VAL A 80 4.98 20.16 3.42
CA VAL A 80 6.38 20.57 3.20
C VAL A 80 6.82 20.04 1.85
N ILE A 81 7.22 20.93 0.95
CA ILE A 81 7.73 20.59 -0.39
C ILE A 81 9.21 20.94 -0.47
N LYS A 82 10.03 20.00 -0.93
CA LYS A 82 11.48 20.18 -1.08
C LYS A 82 12.04 19.23 -2.14
N ASP A 83 12.81 19.77 -3.09
CA ASP A 83 13.62 19.01 -4.06
C ASP A 83 12.84 17.91 -4.82
N GLY A 84 11.61 18.22 -5.26
CA GLY A 84 10.75 17.25 -5.96
C GLY A 84 10.12 16.20 -5.06
N TYR A 85 10.23 16.34 -3.74
CA TYR A 85 9.52 15.57 -2.73
C TYR A 85 8.53 16.44 -1.97
N ALA A 86 7.47 15.83 -1.45
CA ALA A 86 6.54 16.48 -0.56
C ALA A 86 6.16 15.55 0.60
N MET A 87 5.85 16.16 1.74
CA MET A 87 5.21 15.51 2.87
C MET A 87 3.92 16.26 3.18
N VAL A 88 2.78 15.60 3.07
CA VAL A 88 1.48 16.16 3.44
C VAL A 88 1.03 15.46 4.71
N LYS A 89 0.79 16.24 5.76
CA LYS A 89 0.33 15.72 7.06
C LYS A 89 -1.17 15.91 7.19
N THR A 90 -1.83 14.86 7.64
CA THR A 90 -3.27 14.88 7.89
C THR A 90 -3.61 14.18 9.19
N GLU A 91 -4.83 14.40 9.65
CA GLU A 91 -5.43 13.69 10.76
C GLU A 91 -6.77 13.11 10.33
N ILE A 92 -6.94 11.80 10.54
CA ILE A 92 -8.21 11.11 10.37
C ILE A 92 -8.93 11.18 11.71
N VAL A 93 -9.99 11.98 11.78
CA VAL A 93 -10.79 12.19 12.99
C VAL A 93 -11.98 11.23 12.98
N ARG A 94 -12.03 10.37 13.99
CA ARG A 94 -13.12 9.45 14.32
C ARG A 94 -13.80 9.89 15.61
N LYS A 95 -14.94 9.28 15.92
CA LYS A 95 -15.64 9.53 17.21
C LYS A 95 -14.79 9.12 18.42
N SER A 96 -13.97 8.09 18.28
CA SER A 96 -13.18 7.48 19.34
C SER A 96 -11.77 8.04 19.47
N ASP A 97 -11.17 8.45 18.37
CA ASP A 97 -9.74 8.68 18.24
C ASP A 97 -9.42 9.58 17.05
N THR A 98 -8.19 10.11 17.03
CA THR A 98 -7.64 10.86 15.90
C THR A 98 -6.33 10.19 15.49
N ILE A 99 -6.23 9.82 14.22
CA ILE A 99 -5.12 9.04 13.69
C ILE A 99 -4.29 9.95 12.78
N PRO A 100 -3.04 10.27 13.14
CA PRO A 100 -2.15 11.02 12.25
C PRO A 100 -1.71 10.16 11.07
N VAL A 101 -1.80 10.73 9.88
CA VAL A 101 -1.37 10.10 8.62
C VAL A 101 -0.56 11.09 7.81
N ASP A 102 0.73 10.77 7.62
CA ASP A 102 1.61 11.52 6.74
C ASP A 102 1.76 10.79 5.40
N TYR A 103 1.62 11.55 4.32
CA TYR A 103 1.75 11.10 2.94
C TYR A 103 3.10 11.59 2.45
N LYS A 104 3.97 10.69 2.00
CA LYS A 104 5.18 11.08 1.27
C LYS A 104 4.94 10.96 -0.22
N LEU A 105 5.21 12.05 -0.92
CA LEU A 105 5.01 12.16 -2.35
C LEU A 105 6.32 12.49 -3.06
N ILE A 106 6.41 12.03 -4.30
CA ILE A 106 7.48 12.34 -5.23
C ILE A 106 6.87 12.94 -6.49
N ASN A 107 7.49 13.99 -7.02
CA ASN A 107 7.12 14.58 -8.29
C ASN A 107 7.83 13.83 -9.42
N ILE A 108 7.05 13.18 -10.28
CA ILE A 108 7.53 12.50 -11.47
C ILE A 108 6.89 13.20 -12.66
N ASN A 109 7.70 13.92 -13.45
CA ASN A 109 7.26 14.62 -14.66
C ASN A 109 6.07 15.57 -14.42
N GLY A 110 6.07 16.31 -13.31
CA GLY A 110 5.01 17.24 -12.96
C GLY A 110 3.83 16.61 -12.20
N GLN A 111 3.81 15.29 -12.03
CA GLN A 111 2.78 14.57 -11.28
C GLN A 111 3.27 14.18 -9.89
N TRP A 112 2.53 14.59 -8.86
CA TRP A 112 2.77 14.14 -7.49
C TRP A 112 2.16 12.76 -7.26
N LEU A 113 3.00 11.81 -6.86
CA LEU A 113 2.61 10.43 -6.59
C LEU A 113 3.05 10.02 -5.18
N ILE A 114 2.16 9.38 -4.44
CA ILE A 114 2.43 8.83 -3.11
C ILE A 114 3.36 7.64 -3.26
N TYR A 115 4.41 7.59 -2.45
CA TYR A 115 5.32 6.44 -2.39
C TYR A 115 5.49 5.86 -0.99
N ASP A 116 4.93 6.48 0.05
CA ASP A 116 4.96 5.96 1.41
C ASP A 116 3.87 6.63 2.25
N PHE A 117 3.34 5.88 3.21
CA PHE A 117 2.44 6.37 4.24
C PHE A 117 3.08 6.16 5.60
N ILE A 118 2.97 7.16 6.46
CA ILE A 118 3.29 7.05 7.87
C ILE A 118 1.97 7.12 8.63
N ILE A 119 1.54 5.99 9.20
CA ILE A 119 0.33 5.91 10.01
C ILE A 119 0.80 5.72 11.46
N GLU A 120 0.40 6.62 12.35
CA GLU A 120 0.80 6.58 13.77
C GLU A 120 2.33 6.46 13.95
N GLY A 121 3.08 7.18 13.12
CA GLY A 121 4.56 7.17 13.14
C GLY A 121 5.21 5.96 12.42
N VAL A 122 4.43 4.97 11.98
CA VAL A 122 4.92 3.77 11.32
C VAL A 122 4.84 3.92 9.80
N SER A 123 6.00 3.89 9.13
CA SER A 123 6.06 3.88 7.67
C SER A 123 5.74 2.49 7.14
N ILE A 124 4.80 2.42 6.20
CA ILE A 124 4.45 1.19 5.50
C ILE A 124 5.67 0.63 4.76
N ILE A 125 6.41 1.48 4.03
CA ILE A 125 7.56 1.03 3.25
C ILE A 125 8.71 0.55 4.15
N ARG A 126 9.00 1.26 5.25
CA ARG A 126 10.04 0.82 6.20
C ARG A 126 9.65 -0.51 6.88
N ASN A 127 8.37 -0.70 7.20
CA ASN A 127 7.88 -1.94 7.77
C ASN A 127 8.11 -3.12 6.82
N TYR A 128 7.64 -3.01 5.57
CA TYR A 128 7.84 -4.07 4.58
C TYR A 128 9.31 -4.30 4.25
N ARG A 129 10.13 -3.26 4.16
CA ARG A 129 11.58 -3.40 3.98
C ARG A 129 12.22 -4.31 5.03
N SER A 130 11.87 -4.09 6.30
CA SER A 130 12.38 -4.93 7.40
C SER A 130 11.99 -6.40 7.23
N GLN A 131 10.74 -6.66 6.79
CA GLN A 131 10.25 -8.02 6.57
C GLN A 131 10.91 -8.67 5.35
N PHE A 132 10.97 -7.96 4.22
CA PHE A 132 11.55 -8.45 2.98
C PHE A 132 13.03 -8.78 3.14
N SER A 133 13.82 -7.88 3.74
CA SER A 133 15.24 -8.16 3.98
C SER A 133 15.46 -9.39 4.86
N LYS A 134 14.64 -9.60 5.90
CA LYS A 134 14.72 -10.81 6.74
C LYS A 134 14.39 -12.07 5.96
N ILE A 135 13.36 -12.04 5.11
CA ILE A 135 12.96 -13.18 4.28
C ILE A 135 14.04 -13.49 3.26
N ILE A 136 14.56 -12.48 2.55
CA ILE A 136 15.61 -12.65 1.53
C ILE A 136 16.87 -13.25 2.15
N GLN A 137 17.30 -12.74 3.32
CA GLN A 137 18.48 -13.26 4.02
C GLN A 137 18.30 -14.72 4.46
N LYS A 138 17.08 -15.12 4.85
CA LYS A 138 16.80 -16.46 5.36
C LYS A 138 16.49 -17.48 4.25
N GLU A 139 15.79 -17.07 3.21
CA GLU A 139 15.16 -17.97 2.25
C GLU A 139 15.50 -17.68 0.78
N SER A 140 16.06 -16.52 0.43
CA SER A 140 16.23 -15.93 -0.92
C SER A 140 15.09 -15.03 -1.40
N TYR A 141 15.36 -14.27 -2.47
CA TYR A 141 14.37 -13.50 -3.21
C TYR A 141 13.23 -14.39 -3.76
N GLY A 142 13.54 -15.59 -4.24
CA GLY A 142 12.51 -16.55 -4.66
C GLY A 142 11.61 -16.97 -3.50
N GLY A 143 12.15 -17.06 -2.27
CA GLY A 143 11.38 -17.29 -1.05
C GLY A 143 10.41 -16.14 -0.75
N LEU A 144 10.86 -14.89 -0.93
CA LEU A 144 10.01 -13.71 -0.80
C LEU A 144 8.85 -13.72 -1.80
N VAL A 145 9.13 -13.95 -3.08
CA VAL A 145 8.10 -14.02 -4.13
C VAL A 145 7.05 -15.07 -3.79
N LYS A 146 7.46 -16.26 -3.34
CA LYS A 146 6.52 -17.32 -2.92
C LYS A 146 5.62 -16.90 -1.77
N LYS A 147 6.18 -16.23 -0.74
CA LYS A 147 5.39 -15.75 0.41
C LYS A 147 4.42 -14.65 0.01
N LEU A 148 4.84 -13.71 -0.85
CA LEU A 148 3.96 -12.67 -1.38
C LEU A 148 2.76 -13.28 -2.11
N SER A 149 3.00 -14.20 -3.04
CA SER A 149 1.93 -14.89 -3.77
C SER A 149 0.97 -15.62 -2.84
N ALA A 150 1.49 -16.41 -1.91
CA ALA A 150 0.67 -17.14 -0.94
C ALA A 150 -0.17 -16.18 -0.07
N LYS A 151 0.40 -15.04 0.34
CA LYS A 151 -0.32 -14.06 1.15
C LYS A 151 -1.44 -13.36 0.38
N ILE A 152 -1.21 -13.07 -0.90
CA ILE A 152 -2.24 -12.50 -1.79
C ILE A 152 -3.40 -13.49 -1.95
N GLU A 153 -3.10 -14.77 -2.20
CA GLU A 153 -4.13 -15.82 -2.30
C GLU A 153 -4.96 -15.96 -1.01
N GLU A 154 -4.30 -15.90 0.15
CA GLU A 154 -4.97 -15.90 1.46
C GLU A 154 -5.90 -14.69 1.62
N LEU A 155 -5.44 -13.49 1.26
CA LEU A 155 -6.21 -12.24 1.34
C LEU A 155 -7.39 -12.18 0.36
N GLU A 156 -7.30 -12.89 -0.77
CA GLU A 156 -8.39 -12.99 -1.74
C GLU A 156 -9.42 -14.06 -1.35
N SER A 157 -8.99 -15.10 -0.63
CA SER A 157 -9.83 -16.22 -0.19
C SER A 157 -10.54 -15.93 1.15
N SER A 158 -9.87 -15.25 2.07
CA SER A 158 -10.49 -14.65 3.25
C SER A 158 -11.12 -13.32 2.84
N ALA A 159 -12.27 -12.92 3.40
CA ALA A 159 -12.99 -11.73 2.94
C ALA A 159 -12.33 -10.37 3.27
N GLY A 160 -10.99 -10.28 3.25
CA GLY A 160 -10.21 -9.04 3.44
C GLY A 160 -9.91 -8.66 4.89
N ASP A 161 -10.03 -9.59 5.84
CA ASP A 161 -9.84 -9.35 7.28
C ASP A 161 -8.44 -9.73 7.80
N ALA A 162 -7.56 -10.28 6.97
CA ALA A 162 -6.23 -10.66 7.42
C ALA A 162 -5.34 -9.43 7.64
N LYS A 163 -4.61 -9.39 8.76
CA LYS A 163 -3.72 -8.27 9.12
C LYS A 163 -2.62 -8.12 8.06
N ALA A 164 -2.58 -6.94 7.45
CA ALA A 164 -1.59 -6.48 6.46
C ALA A 164 -0.12 -6.64 6.91
N ASP A 165 0.11 -6.68 8.22
CA ASP A 165 1.40 -6.35 8.81
C ASP A 165 2.37 -7.53 8.92
N LYS A 166 2.00 -8.74 8.47
CA LYS A 166 2.83 -9.94 8.65
C LYS A 166 2.95 -10.79 7.39
N LEU A 167 4.19 -10.85 6.87
CA LEU A 167 4.70 -11.85 5.92
C LEU A 167 5.52 -12.94 6.63
#